data_AF-A0A2I0SN65-F1
#
_entry.id   AF-A0A2I0SN65-F1
#
_cell.length_a   1.000
_cell.length_b   1.000
_cell.length_c   1.000
_cell.angle_alpha   90.00
_cell.angle_beta   90.00
_cell.angle_gamma   90.00
#
_symmetry.space_group_name_H-M   'P 1'
#
loop_
_entity.id
_entity.type
_entity.pdbx_description
1 polymer ?
#
loop_
_entity_poly.entity_id
_entity_poly.type
_entity_poly.pdbx_seq_one_letter_code
_entity_poly.pdbx_strand_id
1 'polypeptide(L)'
;MRAILPLIYEAAQPYLADPDLLIREAAVHAAAMTLAAPELAVHIPELVPLVRSTLSNSEYRVYRYLAKRCLVTWGVEPGPLPDPWISDPEAMVPWEEGCSDDPPF
;
A
#
# COMPACT_ATOMS: atom_id res chain seq x y z
N MET A 1 3.25 -0.70 -19.80
CA MET A 1 2.73 -1.35 -18.58
C MET A 1 1.38 -0.81 -18.11
N ARG A 2 0.77 0.24 -18.70
CA ARG A 2 -0.55 0.76 -18.25
C ARG A 2 -1.73 -0.13 -18.63
N ALA A 3 -1.65 -0.85 -19.76
CA ALA A 3 -2.74 -1.69 -20.26
C ALA A 3 -3.15 -2.85 -19.31
N ILE A 4 -2.29 -3.24 -18.35
CA ILE A 4 -2.61 -4.30 -17.38
C ILE A 4 -3.28 -3.76 -16.11
N LEU A 5 -3.19 -2.45 -15.83
CA LEU A 5 -3.72 -1.88 -14.59
C LEU A 5 -5.24 -2.03 -14.46
N PRO A 6 -6.04 -1.82 -15.51
CA PRO A 6 -7.47 -2.14 -15.45
C PRO A 6 -7.73 -3.62 -15.15
N LEU A 7 -6.96 -4.53 -15.75
CA LEU A 7 -7.12 -5.98 -15.51
C LEU A 7 -6.81 -6.36 -14.05
N ILE A 8 -5.82 -5.73 -13.44
CA ILE A 8 -5.48 -5.93 -12.02
C ILE A 8 -6.60 -5.39 -11.13
N TYR A 9 -7.13 -4.21 -11.46
CA TYR A 9 -8.24 -3.61 -10.72
C TYR A 9 -9.48 -4.51 -10.75
N GLU A 10 -9.88 -4.97 -11.93
CA GLU A 10 -10.99 -5.91 -12.13
C GLU A 10 -10.75 -7.24 -11.39
N ALA A 11 -9.54 -7.79 -11.46
CA ALA A 11 -9.21 -9.04 -10.78
C ALA A 11 -9.23 -8.91 -9.25
N ALA A 12 -8.95 -7.72 -8.70
CA ALA A 12 -8.97 -7.47 -7.27
C ALA A 12 -10.38 -7.26 -6.70
N GLN A 13 -11.33 -6.76 -7.51
CA GLN A 13 -12.69 -6.43 -7.08
C GLN A 13 -13.42 -7.52 -6.27
N PRO A 14 -13.47 -8.80 -6.69
CA PRO A 14 -14.20 -9.83 -5.95
C PRO A 14 -13.64 -10.08 -4.54
N TYR A 15 -12.39 -9.71 -4.29
CA TYR A 15 -11.69 -9.96 -3.03
C TYR A 15 -11.70 -8.77 -2.07
N LEU A 16 -12.24 -7.60 -2.49
CA LEU A 16 -12.30 -6.40 -1.63
C LEU A 16 -13.18 -6.58 -0.38
N ALA A 17 -14.04 -7.59 -0.37
CA ALA A 17 -14.89 -7.97 0.75
C ALA A 17 -14.70 -9.45 1.17
N ASP A 18 -13.56 -10.05 0.82
CA ASP A 18 -13.25 -11.44 1.19
C ASP A 18 -13.32 -11.62 2.71
N PRO A 19 -13.86 -12.71 3.26
CA PRO A 19 -13.88 -12.95 4.71
C PRO A 19 -12.47 -13.05 5.32
N ASP A 20 -11.50 -13.57 4.58
CA ASP A 20 -10.12 -13.65 5.02
C ASP A 20 -9.47 -12.25 5.00
N LEU A 21 -8.97 -11.83 6.17
CA LEU A 21 -8.38 -10.50 6.36
C LEU A 21 -7.17 -10.27 5.46
N LEU A 22 -6.28 -11.26 5.34
CA LEU A 22 -5.06 -11.15 4.55
C LEU A 22 -5.39 -11.03 3.06
N ILE A 23 -6.33 -11.84 2.56
CA ILE A 23 -6.79 -11.77 1.16
C ILE A 23 -7.41 -10.40 0.88
N ARG A 24 -8.29 -9.94 1.76
CA ARG A 24 -8.98 -8.66 1.62
C ARG A 24 -8.02 -7.48 1.58
N GLU A 25 -7.05 -7.43 2.49
CA GLU A 25 -6.08 -6.33 2.56
C GLU A 25 -5.09 -6.34 1.38
N ALA A 26 -4.68 -7.53 0.92
CA ALA A 26 -3.91 -7.67 -0.30
C ALA A 26 -4.67 -7.14 -1.52
N ALA A 27 -5.97 -7.47 -1.63
CA ALA A 27 -6.83 -6.99 -2.71
C ALA A 27 -7.03 -5.46 -2.68
N VAL A 28 -7.29 -4.89 -1.49
CA VAL A 28 -7.40 -3.43 -1.30
C VAL A 28 -6.11 -2.73 -1.72
N HIS A 29 -4.94 -3.27 -1.32
CA HIS A 29 -3.66 -2.71 -1.72
C HIS A 29 -3.43 -2.80 -3.23
N ALA A 30 -3.67 -3.97 -3.83
CA ALA A 30 -3.52 -4.18 -5.27
C ALA A 30 -4.39 -3.21 -6.07
N ALA A 31 -5.68 -3.09 -5.72
CA ALA A 31 -6.60 -2.15 -6.34
C ALA A 31 -6.10 -0.71 -6.18
N ALA A 32 -5.70 -0.30 -4.97
CA ALA A 32 -5.21 1.05 -4.69
C ALA A 32 -3.97 1.43 -5.53
N MET A 33 -3.05 0.49 -5.75
CA MET A 33 -1.85 0.71 -6.57
C MET A 33 -2.19 1.01 -8.04
N THR A 34 -3.29 0.47 -8.56
CA THR A 34 -3.72 0.75 -9.94
C THR A 34 -4.23 2.17 -10.14
N LEU A 35 -4.72 2.81 -9.08
CA LEU A 35 -5.35 4.15 -9.14
C LEU A 35 -4.34 5.28 -9.35
N ALA A 36 -3.03 4.98 -9.35
CA ALA A 36 -2.02 5.89 -9.88
C ALA A 36 -2.18 6.15 -11.38
N ALA A 37 -2.91 5.28 -12.10
CA ALA A 37 -3.34 5.52 -13.46
C ALA A 37 -4.54 6.50 -13.49
N PRO A 38 -4.44 7.66 -14.18
CA PRO A 38 -5.51 8.64 -14.30
C PRO A 38 -6.86 8.06 -14.73
N GLU A 39 -6.85 7.08 -15.65
CA GLU A 39 -8.04 6.38 -16.14
C GLU A 39 -8.81 5.62 -15.04
N LEU A 40 -8.12 5.20 -13.96
CA LEU A 40 -8.72 4.49 -12.83
C LEU A 40 -8.93 5.38 -11.61
N ALA A 41 -8.35 6.58 -11.58
CA ALA A 41 -8.44 7.51 -10.45
C ALA A 41 -9.90 7.87 -10.08
N VAL A 42 -10.86 7.69 -10.99
CA VAL A 42 -12.30 7.82 -10.73
C VAL A 42 -12.80 6.92 -9.60
N HIS A 43 -12.12 5.80 -9.34
CA HIS A 43 -12.47 4.84 -8.28
C HIS A 43 -11.86 5.18 -6.90
N ILE A 44 -11.06 6.25 -6.79
CA ILE A 44 -10.46 6.66 -5.51
C ILE A 44 -11.53 6.82 -4.40
N PRO A 45 -12.68 7.50 -4.62
CA PRO A 45 -13.71 7.65 -3.58
C PRO A 45 -14.26 6.32 -3.07
N GLU A 46 -14.34 5.28 -3.91
CA GLU A 46 -14.83 3.95 -3.55
C GLU A 46 -13.81 3.19 -2.69
N LEU A 47 -12.51 3.37 -2.96
CA LEU A 47 -11.43 2.67 -2.25
C LEU A 47 -11.02 3.36 -0.95
N VAL A 48 -11.24 4.68 -0.81
CA VAL A 48 -10.85 5.43 0.40
C VAL A 48 -11.39 4.83 1.70
N PRO A 49 -12.68 4.43 1.83
CA PRO A 49 -13.17 3.78 3.05
C PRO A 49 -12.47 2.46 3.37
N LEU A 50 -12.17 1.65 2.35
CA LEU A 50 -11.50 0.35 2.51
C LEU A 50 -10.04 0.53 2.95
N VAL A 51 -9.35 1.50 2.35
CA VAL A 51 -7.98 1.86 2.72
C VAL A 51 -7.93 2.45 4.13
N ARG A 52 -8.88 3.30 4.51
CA ARG A 52 -8.99 3.81 5.90
C ARG A 52 -9.26 2.68 6.89
N SER A 53 -10.15 1.75 6.57
CA SER A 53 -10.39 0.57 7.40
C SER A 53 -9.10 -0.25 7.58
N THR A 54 -8.35 -0.47 6.51
CA THR A 54 -7.05 -1.18 6.54
C THR A 54 -6.04 -0.43 7.42
N LEU A 55 -5.94 0.89 7.29
CA LEU A 55 -5.04 1.71 8.12
C LEU A 55 -5.37 1.61 9.62
N SER A 56 -6.66 1.59 9.97
CA SER A 56 -7.10 1.56 11.36
C SER A 56 -7.10 0.16 11.99
N ASN A 57 -7.43 -0.89 11.22
CA ASN A 57 -7.79 -2.20 11.77
C ASN A 57 -6.84 -3.33 11.39
N SER A 58 -5.95 -3.15 10.41
CA SER A 58 -5.05 -4.22 9.98
C SER A 58 -4.11 -4.66 11.09
N GLU A 59 -4.06 -5.97 11.34
CA GLU A 59 -3.08 -6.59 12.22
C GLU A 59 -1.66 -6.58 11.60
N TYR A 60 -1.57 -6.42 10.28
CA TYR A 60 -0.31 -6.40 9.56
C TYR A 60 0.21 -4.97 9.40
N ARG A 61 1.35 -4.70 10.05
CA ARG A 61 2.03 -3.39 9.98
C ARG A 61 2.28 -2.91 8.54
N VAL A 62 2.62 -3.83 7.64
CA VAL A 62 2.89 -3.51 6.23
C VAL A 62 1.65 -2.94 5.53
N TYR A 63 0.45 -3.52 5.73
CA TYR A 63 -0.76 -3.03 5.11
C TYR A 63 -1.21 -1.69 5.69
N ARG A 64 -1.00 -1.43 7.00
CA ARG A 64 -1.19 -0.09 7.57
C ARG A 64 -0.29 0.96 6.92
N TYR A 65 1.00 0.65 6.76
CA TYR A 65 1.95 1.55 6.10
C TYR A 65 1.56 1.84 4.64
N LEU A 66 1.21 0.81 3.89
CA LEU A 66 0.80 0.94 2.48
C LEU A 66 -0.51 1.72 2.35
N ALA A 67 -1.48 1.46 3.21
CA ALA A 67 -2.76 2.19 3.23
C ALA A 67 -2.54 3.70 3.47
N LYS A 68 -1.69 4.06 4.45
CA LYS A 68 -1.30 5.44 4.69
C LYS A 68 -0.67 6.08 3.45
N ARG A 69 0.26 5.38 2.78
CA ARG A 69 0.89 5.90 1.55
C ARG A 69 -0.14 6.17 0.46
N CYS A 70 -1.09 5.28 0.23
CA CYS A 70 -2.15 5.49 -0.75
C CYS A 70 -2.96 6.76 -0.45
N LEU A 71 -3.41 6.95 0.80
CA LEU A 71 -4.18 8.14 1.19
C LEU A 71 -3.40 9.44 0.95
N VAL A 72 -2.13 9.48 1.35
CA VAL A 72 -1.24 10.63 1.11
C VAL A 72 -1.08 10.91 -0.39
N THR A 73 -0.85 9.87 -1.20
CA THR A 73 -0.72 10.01 -2.66
C THR A 73 -1.99 10.56 -3.30
N TRP A 74 -3.16 10.25 -2.76
CA TRP A 74 -4.44 10.76 -3.25
C TRP A 74 -4.82 12.14 -2.67
N GLY A 75 -3.99 12.73 -1.81
CA GLY A 75 -4.31 13.99 -1.14
C GLY A 75 -5.44 13.87 -0.11
N VAL A 76 -5.72 12.64 0.36
CA VAL A 76 -6.72 12.38 1.39
C VAL A 76 -6.03 12.37 2.75
N GLU A 77 -6.53 13.16 3.69
CA GLU A 77 -6.00 13.21 5.05
C GLU A 77 -6.00 11.80 5.68
N PRO A 78 -4.82 11.24 6.02
CA PRO A 78 -4.69 9.89 6.55
C PRO A 78 -5.09 9.79 8.03
N GLY A 79 -5.24 10.92 8.74
CA GLY A 79 -5.45 10.94 10.19
C GLY A 79 -4.14 10.74 10.97
N PRO A 80 -4.20 10.66 12.32
CA PRO A 80 -3.02 10.57 13.16
C PRO A 80 -2.18 9.35 12.79
N LEU A 81 -0.89 9.60 12.57
CA LEU A 81 0.03 8.57 12.13
C LEU A 81 0.25 7.54 13.24
N PRO A 82 0.09 6.23 13.00
CA PRO A 82 0.67 5.25 13.90
C PRO A 82 2.19 5.44 13.87
N ASP A 83 2.80 5.50 15.06
CA ASP A 83 4.21 5.84 15.23
C ASP A 83 5.10 4.87 14.40
N PRO A 84 5.90 5.38 13.45
CA PRO A 84 6.84 4.57 12.69
C PRO A 84 7.85 3.86 13.60
N TRP A 85 8.13 4.41 14.79
CA TRP A 85 9.21 3.98 15.69
C TRP A 85 8.81 2.90 16.70
N ILE A 86 7.55 2.46 16.71
CA ILE A 86 7.21 1.13 17.24
C ILE A 86 7.55 0.12 16.13
N SER A 87 8.82 0.12 15.72
CA SER A 87 9.43 -0.79 14.76
C SER A 87 10.14 -1.85 15.55
N ASP A 88 9.84 -3.11 15.24
CA ASP A 88 10.80 -4.19 15.45
C ASP A 88 12.16 -3.76 14.85
N PRO A 89 13.26 -3.74 15.62
CA PRO A 89 14.57 -3.28 15.14
C PRO A 89 15.12 -4.07 13.94
N GLU A 90 14.54 -5.22 13.58
CA GLU A 90 15.04 -6.12 12.54
C GLU A 90 14.49 -5.88 11.12
N ALA A 91 13.46 -5.05 10.93
CA ALA A 91 12.79 -4.93 9.62
C ALA A 91 13.31 -3.80 8.69
N MET A 92 14.25 -2.96 9.14
CA MET A 92 15.11 -2.15 8.27
C MET A 92 16.48 -2.80 8.35
N VAL A 93 17.00 -3.46 7.31
CA VAL A 93 17.67 -2.83 6.16
C VAL A 93 17.67 -3.78 4.96
N PRO A 94 17.11 -3.39 3.79
CA PRO A 94 17.54 -4.01 2.52
C PRO A 94 18.05 -3.00 1.49
N TRP A 95 19.07 -2.17 1.80
CA TRP A 95 19.95 -1.53 0.79
C TRP A 95 21.13 -0.69 1.33
N GLU A 96 21.46 -0.66 2.64
CA GLU A 96 22.73 -0.08 3.10
C GLU A 96 23.90 -1.05 3.00
N GLU A 97 24.19 -1.51 1.78
CA GLU A 97 25.55 -1.94 1.45
C GLU A 97 25.96 -1.09 0.26
N GLY A 98 26.38 0.14 0.59
CA GLY A 98 26.97 1.05 -0.38
C GLY A 98 28.10 0.32 -1.10
N CYS A 99 28.11 0.40 -2.43
CA CYS A 99 29.27 0.03 -3.21
C CYS A 99 30.48 0.79 -2.62
N SER A 100 31.33 0.07 -1.88
CA SER A 100 32.64 0.54 -1.49
C SER A 100 33.41 0.77 -2.78
N ASP A 101 33.61 2.04 -3.12
CA ASP A 101 34.33 2.49 -4.31
C ASP A 101 35.82 2.74 -3.98
N ASP A 102 36.40 1.98 -3.05
CA ASP A 102 37.82 2.08 -2.72
C ASP A 102 38.63 1.08 -3.57
N PRO A 103 39.44 1.55 -4.54
CA PRO A 103 40.36 0.69 -5.26
C PRO A 103 41.56 0.33 -4.36
N PRO A 104 42.09 -0.90 -4.42
CA PRO A 104 43.23 -1.30 -3.62
C PRO A 104 44.51 -0.59 -4.11
N PHE A 105 45.29 -0.06 -3.16
CA PHE A 105 46.66 0.45 -3.37
C PHE A 105 47.65 -0.68 -3.67
#